data_AF-A0A7K2S2N5-F1
#
_entry.id   AF-A0A7K2S2N5-F1
#
_cell.length_a   1.000
_cell.length_b   1.000
_cell.length_c   1.000
_cell.angle_alpha   90.00
_cell.angle_beta   90.00
_cell.angle_gamma   90.00
#
_symmetry.space_group_name_H-M   'P 1'
#
loop_
_entity.id
_entity.type
_entity.pdbx_description
1 polymer ?
#
loop_
_entity_poly.entity_id
_entity_poly.type
_entity_poly.pdbx_seq_one_letter_code
_entity_poly.pdbx_strand_id
1 'polypeptide(L)'
;MDDRSKHDHSGWEAVVLAARERARSRQALMVERFGLSGDVQYDWSMDDAQITWSRDGKVFLTGRLTVIGSVSVAQQTWLWSWANDSLPHAALGDMERVRQFGEENDYPVLPWPGFTYDPELVAEARMVAASVLDAEGLWAESMDDVQLHFMIHDLALTA
;
A
#
# COMPACT_ATOMS: atom_id res chain seq x y z
N MET A 1 1.27 17.13 26.35
CA MET A 1 0.64 15.95 25.73
C MET A 1 1.58 15.52 24.63
N ASP A 2 2.43 14.55 24.96
CA ASP A 2 3.47 14.02 24.08
C ASP A 2 3.00 12.60 23.74
N ASP A 3 2.41 12.38 22.57
CA ASP A 3 2.05 11.04 22.06
C ASP A 3 3.06 10.64 20.97
N ARG A 4 4.35 10.64 21.34
CA ARG A 4 5.47 10.17 20.50
C ARG A 4 5.97 8.77 20.92
N SER A 5 5.22 8.04 21.74
CA SER A 5 5.69 6.80 22.40
C SER A 5 5.09 5.49 21.85
N LYS A 6 4.38 5.49 20.72
CA LYS A 6 3.68 4.29 20.23
C LYS A 6 4.38 3.50 19.11
N HIS A 7 5.55 3.94 18.65
CA HIS A 7 6.39 3.21 17.68
C HIS A 7 7.68 2.64 18.28
N ASP A 8 7.92 2.90 19.57
CA ASP A 8 9.11 2.45 20.29
C ASP A 8 8.92 1.02 20.77
N HIS A 9 8.91 0.08 19.81
CA HIS A 9 8.98 -1.35 20.09
C HIS A 9 10.29 -1.83 19.50
N SER A 10 11.09 -2.54 20.28
CA SER A 10 12.46 -2.90 19.92
C SER A 10 12.59 -3.70 18.60
N GLY A 11 11.48 -4.21 18.07
CA GLY A 11 11.42 -4.88 16.76
C GLY A 11 10.81 -4.04 15.61
N TRP A 12 10.09 -2.96 15.88
CA TRP A 12 9.37 -2.20 14.84
C TRP A 12 10.34 -1.54 13.84
N GLU A 13 11.36 -0.84 14.35
CA GLU A 13 12.36 -0.20 13.49
C GLU A 13 13.08 -1.22 12.59
N ALA A 14 13.37 -2.41 13.12
CA ALA A 14 14.05 -3.47 12.37
C ALA A 14 13.16 -4.04 11.26
N VAL A 15 11.87 -4.31 11.53
CA VAL A 15 10.92 -4.79 10.52
C VAL A 15 10.66 -3.72 9.46
N VAL A 16 10.55 -2.45 9.86
CA VAL A 16 10.39 -1.32 8.94
C VAL A 16 11.62 -1.19 8.04
N LEU A 17 12.83 -1.29 8.58
CA LEU A 17 14.05 -1.20 7.79
C LEU A 17 14.13 -2.32 6.75
N ALA A 18 13.84 -3.56 7.14
CA ALA A 18 13.82 -4.70 6.23
C ALA A 18 12.74 -4.55 5.15
N ALA A 19 11.54 -4.12 5.54
CA ALA A 19 10.42 -3.88 4.65
C ALA A 19 10.71 -2.74 3.66
N ARG A 20 11.36 -1.67 4.11
CA ARG A 20 11.78 -0.54 3.28
C ARG A 20 12.75 -0.97 2.19
N GLU A 21 13.76 -1.76 2.55
CA GLU A 21 14.74 -2.27 1.59
C GLU A 21 14.07 -3.19 0.55
N ARG A 22 13.20 -4.10 1.01
CA ARG A 22 12.43 -4.98 0.11
C ARG A 22 11.53 -4.19 -0.83
N ALA A 23 10.73 -3.26 -0.30
CA ALA A 23 9.80 -2.45 -1.09
C ALA A 23 10.54 -1.59 -2.13
N ARG A 24 11.65 -0.95 -1.73
CA ARG A 24 12.50 -0.18 -2.65
C ARG A 24 13.06 -1.06 -3.78
N SER A 25 13.61 -2.21 -3.42
CA SER A 25 14.21 -3.14 -4.38
C SER A 25 13.18 -3.66 -5.40
N ARG A 26 11.98 -4.06 -4.95
CA ARG A 26 10.92 -4.55 -5.84
C ARG A 26 10.29 -3.46 -6.69
N GLN A 27 10.05 -2.28 -6.11
CA GLN A 27 9.57 -1.13 -6.86
C GLN A 27 10.54 -0.77 -8.01
N ALA A 28 11.85 -0.74 -7.73
CA ALA A 28 12.86 -0.47 -8.74
C ALA A 28 12.87 -1.54 -9.84
N LEU A 29 12.83 -2.83 -9.44
CA LEU A 29 12.78 -3.95 -10.38
C LEU A 29 11.52 -3.90 -11.27
N MET A 30 10.36 -3.57 -10.68
CA MET A 30 9.11 -3.43 -11.42
C MET A 30 9.21 -2.32 -12.47
N VAL A 31 9.71 -1.14 -12.08
CA VAL A 31 9.87 0.01 -12.98
C VAL A 31 10.85 -0.31 -14.11
N GLU A 32 11.99 -0.91 -13.79
CA GLU A 32 13.02 -1.28 -14.77
C GLU A 32 12.53 -2.36 -15.73
N ARG A 33 11.99 -3.46 -15.20
CA ARG A 33 11.59 -4.64 -15.98
C ARG A 33 10.47 -4.34 -16.97
N PHE A 34 9.52 -3.48 -16.59
CA PHE A 34 8.35 -3.17 -17.41
C PHE A 34 8.43 -1.80 -18.09
N GLY A 35 9.52 -1.05 -17.88
CA GLY A 35 9.74 0.25 -18.50
C GLY A 35 8.63 1.24 -18.13
N LEU A 36 8.29 1.35 -16.84
CA LEU A 36 7.22 2.23 -16.32
C LEU A 36 7.64 3.70 -16.18
N SER A 37 8.75 4.08 -16.79
CA SER A 37 9.29 5.43 -16.80
C SER A 37 8.88 6.18 -18.07
N GLY A 38 8.85 7.52 -18.00
CA GLY A 38 8.63 8.37 -19.17
C GLY A 38 7.16 8.67 -19.42
N ASP A 39 6.67 8.32 -20.60
CA ASP A 39 5.35 8.67 -21.15
C ASP A 39 4.23 7.68 -20.78
N VAL A 40 4.50 6.75 -19.86
CA VAL A 40 3.54 5.74 -19.42
C VAL A 40 2.39 6.39 -18.67
N GLN A 41 1.17 6.09 -19.11
CA GLN A 41 -0.06 6.44 -18.41
C GLN A 41 -0.56 5.22 -17.65
N TYR A 42 -1.34 5.44 -16.60
CA TYR A 42 -2.00 4.35 -15.87
C TYR A 42 -3.44 4.71 -15.55
N ASP A 43 -4.25 3.67 -15.38
CA ASP A 43 -5.65 3.74 -14.93
C ASP A 43 -5.87 2.63 -13.91
N TRP A 44 -6.78 2.84 -12.96
CA TRP A 44 -7.03 1.88 -11.88
C TRP A 44 -8.51 1.82 -11.53
N SER A 45 -8.94 0.64 -11.09
CA SER A 45 -10.31 0.35 -10.67
C SER A 45 -10.28 -0.46 -9.38
N MET A 46 -10.91 0.06 -8.32
CA MET A 46 -11.11 -0.70 -7.07
C MET A 46 -12.17 -1.79 -7.25
N ASP A 47 -13.18 -1.55 -8.09
CA ASP A 47 -14.23 -2.53 -8.36
C ASP A 47 -13.65 -3.78 -9.06
N ASP A 48 -12.72 -3.58 -9.99
CA ASP A 48 -12.01 -4.67 -10.69
C ASP A 48 -10.72 -5.11 -9.98
N ALA A 49 -10.35 -4.43 -8.89
CA ALA A 49 -9.09 -4.61 -8.17
C ALA A 49 -7.87 -4.66 -9.11
N GLN A 50 -7.82 -3.74 -10.06
CA GLN A 50 -6.83 -3.74 -11.14
C GLN A 50 -6.22 -2.37 -11.36
N ILE A 51 -4.95 -2.36 -11.74
CA ILE A 51 -4.27 -1.22 -12.36
C ILE A 51 -3.76 -1.65 -13.75
N THR A 52 -3.84 -0.74 -14.71
CA THR A 52 -3.37 -0.93 -16.08
C THR A 52 -2.40 0.17 -16.45
N TRP A 53 -1.39 -0.17 -17.25
CA TRP A 53 -0.46 0.80 -17.80
C TRP A 53 -0.54 0.79 -19.32
N SER A 54 -0.53 1.98 -19.90
CA SER A 54 -0.61 2.20 -21.33
C SER A 54 0.48 3.13 -21.84
N ARG A 55 0.88 2.91 -23.10
CA ARG A 55 1.77 3.79 -23.88
C ARG A 55 1.14 3.97 -25.25
N ASP A 56 1.14 5.21 -25.75
CA ASP A 56 0.49 5.57 -27.02
C ASP A 56 -0.98 5.09 -27.12
N GLY A 57 -1.70 5.16 -25.99
CA GLY A 57 -3.11 4.75 -25.90
C GLY A 57 -3.35 3.24 -25.93
N LYS A 58 -2.31 2.40 -25.86
CA LYS A 58 -2.42 0.94 -25.81
C LYS A 58 -1.98 0.42 -24.46
N VAL A 59 -2.85 -0.34 -23.79
CA VAL A 59 -2.48 -1.08 -22.57
C VAL A 59 -1.41 -2.10 -22.95
N PHE A 60 -0.32 -2.14 -22.18
CA PHE A 60 0.77 -3.12 -22.35
C PHE A 60 1.03 -3.95 -21.09
N LEU A 61 0.52 -3.51 -19.93
CA LEU A 61 0.71 -4.15 -18.65
C LEU A 61 -0.55 -4.01 -17.80
N THR A 62 -0.86 -5.06 -17.05
CA THR A 62 -1.90 -5.07 -16.02
C THR A 62 -1.32 -5.61 -14.71
N GLY A 63 -1.91 -5.24 -13.59
CA GLY A 63 -1.55 -5.75 -12.27
C GLY A 63 -2.76 -5.79 -11.37
N ARG A 64 -2.76 -6.73 -10.42
CA ARG A 64 -3.77 -6.76 -9.36
C ARG A 64 -3.46 -5.68 -8.33
N LEU A 65 -4.44 -4.84 -8.06
CA LEU A 65 -4.39 -3.79 -7.05
C LEU A 65 -4.96 -4.30 -5.74
N THR A 66 -4.32 -3.95 -4.63
CA THR A 66 -4.87 -4.15 -3.28
C THR A 66 -4.76 -2.84 -2.51
N VAL A 67 -5.87 -2.38 -1.96
CA VAL A 67 -5.93 -1.17 -1.15
C VAL A 67 -5.33 -1.47 0.22
N ILE A 68 -4.33 -0.70 0.61
CA ILE A 68 -3.70 -0.79 1.93
C ILE A 68 -4.56 -0.04 2.95
N GLY A 69 -4.96 1.17 2.58
CA GLY A 69 -5.68 2.08 3.42
C GLY A 69 -5.75 3.46 2.78
N SER A 70 -6.35 4.38 3.52
CA SER A 70 -6.59 5.74 3.05
C SER A 70 -6.30 6.77 4.14
N VAL A 71 -5.73 7.91 3.74
CA VAL A 71 -5.67 9.11 4.57
C VAL A 71 -6.88 9.97 4.28
N SER A 72 -7.64 10.35 5.30
CA SER A 72 -8.59 11.46 5.21
C SER A 72 -7.86 12.76 5.56
N VAL A 73 -7.72 13.66 4.58
CA VAL A 73 -7.08 14.97 4.77
C VAL A 73 -7.95 15.83 5.68
N ALA A 74 -9.28 15.82 5.49
CA ALA A 74 -10.19 16.59 6.33
C ALA A 74 -10.16 16.16 7.80
N GLN A 75 -10.05 14.85 8.06
CA GLN A 75 -10.06 14.30 9.42
C GLN A 75 -8.66 14.12 10.01
N GLN A 76 -7.60 14.26 9.21
CA GLN A 76 -6.22 13.98 9.60
C GLN A 76 -6.06 12.59 10.21
N THR A 77 -6.62 11.58 9.54
CA THR A 77 -6.61 10.18 10.00
C THR A 77 -6.19 9.22 8.89
N TRP A 78 -5.49 8.17 9.27
CA TRP A 78 -5.31 6.96 8.49
C TRP A 78 -6.37 5.93 8.86
N LEU A 79 -6.92 5.23 7.87
CA LEU A 79 -7.81 4.08 8.05
C LEU A 79 -7.31 2.91 7.19
N TRP A 80 -7.12 1.75 7.79
CA TRP A 80 -6.76 0.53 7.06
C TRP A 80 -7.93 0.02 6.22
N SER A 81 -7.62 -0.60 5.09
CA SER A 81 -8.66 -1.15 4.21
C SER A 81 -9.43 -2.30 4.83
N TRP A 82 -8.78 -3.18 5.61
CA TRP A 82 -9.46 -4.27 6.33
C TRP A 82 -10.47 -3.76 7.38
N ALA A 83 -10.34 -2.50 7.81
CA ALA A 83 -11.25 -1.83 8.74
C ALA A 83 -12.27 -0.91 8.04
N ASN A 84 -12.28 -0.88 6.71
CA ASN A 84 -13.11 0.03 5.93
C ASN A 84 -14.16 -0.74 5.11
N ASP A 85 -15.33 -0.94 5.72
CA ASP A 85 -16.47 -1.65 5.11
C ASP A 85 -17.05 -0.98 3.86
N SER A 86 -16.64 0.26 3.55
CA SER A 86 -17.10 0.96 2.34
C SER A 86 -16.32 0.55 1.07
N LEU A 87 -15.18 -0.14 1.22
CA LEU A 87 -14.36 -0.56 0.09
C LEU A 87 -14.91 -1.83 -0.58
N PRO A 88 -14.80 -1.96 -1.91
CA PRO A 88 -15.10 -3.22 -2.60
C PRO A 88 -14.25 -4.36 -2.06
N HIS A 89 -14.88 -5.50 -1.76
CA HIS A 89 -14.17 -6.66 -1.19
C HIS A 89 -13.02 -7.15 -2.09
N ALA A 90 -13.18 -7.06 -3.42
CA ALA A 90 -12.14 -7.41 -4.38
C ALA A 90 -10.84 -6.60 -4.16
N ALA A 91 -10.97 -5.34 -3.77
CA ALA A 91 -9.85 -4.43 -3.56
C ALA A 91 -9.11 -4.67 -2.24
N LEU A 92 -9.71 -5.41 -1.29
CA LEU A 92 -9.11 -5.68 0.03
C LEU A 92 -7.99 -6.72 -0.05
N GLY A 93 -8.03 -7.63 -1.02
CA GLY A 93 -7.07 -8.73 -1.12
C GLY A 93 -6.91 -9.47 0.20
N ASP A 94 -5.66 -9.65 0.62
CA ASP A 94 -5.29 -10.40 1.84
C ASP A 94 -4.98 -9.48 3.04
N MET A 95 -5.53 -8.27 3.10
CA MET A 95 -5.17 -7.27 4.12
C MET A 95 -5.44 -7.71 5.58
N GLU A 96 -6.30 -8.70 5.78
CA GLU A 96 -6.49 -9.36 7.07
C GLU A 96 -5.21 -10.05 7.59
N ARG A 97 -4.33 -10.54 6.69
CA ARG A 97 -3.02 -11.09 7.07
C ARG A 97 -2.08 -10.02 7.63
N VAL A 98 -2.21 -8.77 7.20
CA VAL A 98 -1.43 -7.65 7.76
C VAL A 98 -1.87 -7.36 9.19
N ARG A 99 -3.17 -7.40 9.45
CA ARG A 99 -3.76 -7.29 10.79
C ARG A 99 -3.21 -8.39 11.71
N GLN A 100 -3.32 -9.65 11.26
CA GLN A 100 -2.85 -10.83 12.00
C GLN A 100 -1.34 -10.80 12.25
N PHE A 101 -0.54 -10.44 11.25
CA PHE A 101 0.92 -10.29 11.41
C PHE A 101 1.26 -9.29 12.53
N GLY A 102 0.52 -8.19 12.64
CA GLY A 102 0.70 -7.25 13.74
C GLY A 102 0.30 -7.79 15.10
N GLU A 103 -0.78 -8.57 15.18
CA GLU A 103 -1.20 -9.24 16.43
C GLU A 103 -0.17 -10.27 16.90
N GLU A 104 0.37 -11.07 15.97
CA GLU A 104 1.32 -12.15 16.28
C GLU A 104 2.71 -11.63 16.69
N ASN A 105 3.09 -10.44 16.24
CA ASN A 105 4.43 -9.87 16.46
C ASN A 105 4.41 -8.64 17.38
N ASP A 106 3.28 -8.36 18.04
CA ASP A 106 3.07 -7.21 18.92
C ASP A 106 3.40 -5.86 18.24
N TYR A 107 2.94 -5.65 16.99
CA TYR A 107 3.08 -4.39 16.25
C TYR A 107 1.73 -3.67 16.16
N PRO A 108 1.36 -2.84 17.15
CA PRO A 108 -0.01 -2.38 17.34
C PRO A 108 -0.53 -1.43 16.26
N VAL A 109 0.35 -0.79 15.48
CA VAL A 109 -0.05 0.05 14.34
C VAL A 109 -0.81 -0.73 13.25
N LEU A 110 -0.54 -2.03 13.10
CA LEU A 110 -1.15 -2.86 12.05
C LEU A 110 -2.57 -3.36 12.41
N PRO A 111 -2.86 -3.78 13.67
CA PRO A 111 -4.21 -4.18 14.08
C PRO A 111 -5.09 -3.04 14.59
N TRP A 112 -4.58 -1.82 14.80
CA TRP A 112 -5.45 -0.67 15.01
C TRP A 112 -6.23 -0.36 13.73
N PRO A 113 -7.57 -0.20 13.76
CA PRO A 113 -8.37 0.15 12.58
C PRO A 113 -7.85 1.39 11.84
N GLY A 114 -7.37 2.37 12.60
CA GLY A 114 -6.81 3.61 12.10
C GLY A 114 -6.06 4.36 13.19
N PHE A 115 -5.37 5.43 12.78
CA PHE A 115 -4.58 6.29 13.68
C PHE A 115 -4.53 7.72 13.16
N THR A 116 -4.13 8.67 14.02
CA THR A 116 -3.91 10.07 13.60
C THR A 116 -2.87 10.12 12.49
N TYR A 117 -3.15 10.84 11.42
CA TYR A 117 -2.26 10.91 10.27
C TYR A 117 -0.88 11.44 10.66
N ASP A 118 0.11 10.59 10.44
CA ASP A 118 1.53 10.90 10.51
C ASP A 118 2.18 10.35 9.22
N PRO A 119 2.78 11.20 8.37
CA PRO A 119 3.35 10.77 7.08
C PRO A 119 4.44 9.71 7.21
N GLU A 120 5.26 9.76 8.25
CA GLU A 120 6.32 8.80 8.49
C GLU A 120 5.70 7.46 8.87
N LEU A 121 4.79 7.44 9.84
CA LEU A 121 4.11 6.22 10.25
C LEU A 121 3.31 5.57 9.12
N VAL A 122 2.61 6.36 8.30
CA VAL A 122 1.91 5.85 7.12
C VAL A 122 2.89 5.21 6.14
N ALA A 123 4.05 5.82 5.90
CA ALA A 123 5.06 5.25 5.02
C ALA A 123 5.59 3.92 5.56
N GLU A 124 5.87 3.83 6.87
CA GLU A 124 6.30 2.60 7.54
C GLU A 124 5.26 1.49 7.45
N ALA A 125 4.01 1.80 7.84
CA ALA A 125 2.88 0.89 7.80
C ALA A 125 2.67 0.31 6.39
N ARG A 126 2.75 1.15 5.35
CA ARG A 126 2.65 0.73 3.95
C ARG A 126 3.78 -0.20 3.51
N MET A 127 5.02 0.10 3.91
CA MET A 127 6.17 -0.75 3.59
C MET A 127 6.03 -2.12 4.25
N VAL A 128 5.65 -2.17 5.53
CA VAL A 128 5.43 -3.43 6.25
C VAL A 128 4.30 -4.22 5.62
N ALA A 129 3.17 -3.59 5.29
CA ALA A 129 2.06 -4.25 4.60
C ALA A 129 2.47 -4.86 3.26
N ALA A 130 3.22 -4.11 2.43
CA ALA A 130 3.77 -4.61 1.17
C ALA A 130 4.75 -5.78 1.37
N SER A 131 5.55 -5.75 2.44
CA SER A 131 6.45 -6.86 2.76
C SER A 131 5.70 -8.11 3.20
N VAL A 132 4.66 -7.97 4.02
CA VAL A 132 3.83 -9.09 4.52
C VAL A 132 3.09 -9.78 3.37
N LEU A 133 2.56 -9.01 2.42
CA LEU A 133 1.78 -9.52 1.29
C LEU A 133 2.61 -9.81 0.04
N ASP A 134 3.94 -9.68 0.14
CA ASP A 134 4.86 -9.92 -0.96
C ASP A 134 4.52 -9.10 -2.23
N ALA A 135 4.20 -7.81 -2.05
CA ALA A 135 3.89 -6.91 -3.15
C ALA A 135 5.09 -6.59 -4.05
N GLU A 136 4.82 -6.37 -5.34
CA GLU A 136 5.82 -5.97 -6.34
C GLU A 136 6.04 -4.45 -6.36
N GLY A 137 5.01 -3.67 -6.05
CA GLY A 137 5.09 -2.22 -6.06
C GLY A 137 4.10 -1.56 -5.10
N LEU A 138 4.39 -0.30 -4.78
CA LEU A 138 3.55 0.59 -4.00
C LEU A 138 3.12 1.76 -4.87
N TRP A 139 1.84 2.11 -4.76
CA TRP A 139 1.25 3.27 -5.44
C TRP A 139 0.51 4.15 -4.43
N ALA A 140 0.29 5.41 -4.78
CA ALA A 140 -0.56 6.31 -4.00
C ALA A 140 -1.25 7.31 -4.93
N GLU A 141 -2.53 7.54 -4.69
CA GLU A 141 -3.36 8.46 -5.47
C GLU A 141 -4.04 9.44 -4.54
N SER A 142 -4.07 10.70 -4.95
CA SER A 142 -4.79 11.75 -4.21
C SER A 142 -6.05 12.11 -4.98
N MET A 143 -7.20 11.99 -4.32
CA MET A 143 -8.52 12.34 -4.85
C MET A 143 -9.22 13.25 -3.84
N ASP A 144 -9.40 14.51 -4.20
CA ASP A 144 -9.99 15.53 -3.32
C ASP A 144 -9.34 15.54 -1.93
N ASP A 145 -10.09 15.20 -0.87
CA ASP A 145 -9.65 15.15 0.53
C ASP A 145 -9.22 13.74 0.98
N VAL A 146 -8.98 12.81 0.05
CA VAL A 146 -8.58 11.43 0.34
C VAL A 146 -7.30 11.06 -0.40
N GLN A 147 -6.34 10.48 0.32
CA GLN A 147 -5.19 9.82 -0.29
C GLN A 147 -5.37 8.30 -0.18
N LEU A 148 -5.46 7.61 -1.31
CA LEU A 148 -5.49 6.16 -1.37
C LEU A 148 -4.09 5.60 -1.52
N HIS A 149 -3.82 4.49 -0.85
CA HIS A 149 -2.54 3.81 -0.93
C HIS A 149 -2.74 2.37 -1.37
N PHE A 150 -2.01 1.98 -2.41
CA PHE A 150 -2.16 0.69 -3.06
C PHE A 150 -0.86 -0.10 -3.01
N MET A 151 -1.01 -1.42 -3.06
CA MET A 151 0.05 -2.34 -3.40
C MET A 151 -0.32 -3.10 -4.68
N ILE A 152 0.68 -3.44 -5.48
CA ILE A 152 0.51 -4.10 -6.77
C ILE A 152 1.10 -5.50 -6.74
N HIS A 153 0.35 -6.46 -7.29
CA HIS A 153 0.71 -7.86 -7.44
C HIS A 153 0.45 -8.34 -8.86
N ASP A 154 0.88 -9.57 -9.15
CA ASP A 154 0.41 -10.37 -10.29
C ASP A 154 0.50 -9.64 -11.64
N LEU A 155 1.64 -8.98 -11.88
CA LEU A 155 1.89 -8.23 -13.10
C LEU A 155 1.89 -9.13 -14.34
N ALA A 156 1.09 -8.76 -15.34
CA ALA A 156 0.94 -9.50 -16.57
C ALA A 156 1.00 -8.57 -17.79
N LEU A 157 1.90 -8.90 -18.73
CA LEU A 157 1.97 -8.23 -20.03
C LEU A 157 0.72 -8.56 -20.86
N THR A 158 0.17 -7.57 -21.53
CA THR A 158 -0.91 -7.79 -22.49
C THR A 158 -0.32 -8.15 -23.85
N ALA A 159 -0.94 -9.11 -24.53
CA ALA A 159 -0.53 -9.61 -25.85
C ALA A 159 -0.82 -8.62 -26.99
#